data_AF-A0A0B4H1R3-F1
#
_entry.id   AF-A0A0B4H1R3-F1
#
_cell.length_a   1.000
_cell.length_b   1.000
_cell.length_c   1.000
_cell.angle_alpha   90.00
_cell.angle_beta   90.00
_cell.angle_gamma   90.00
#
_symmetry.space_group_name_H-M   'P 1'
#
loop_
_entity.id
_entity.type
_entity.pdbx_description
1 polymer ?
#
loop_
_entity_poly.entity_id
_entity_poly.type
_entity_poly.pdbx_seq_one_letter_code
_entity_poly.pdbx_strand_id
1 'polypeptide(L)'
;MVASEEWKHALRWSAAGFDLDAFDAVFLPGGQEKTIRQLIDSPVVHKLLADYFPQTRKPAGKAVGAICYGVKVLAQAKGPDGRSILYGRTTTTLPAVFEKAAFWVTWPFMGDYFKVYGASGEDVEASVVKVLSDPACLKSSWALAPFVVEDPDFNYASGRHPGDAQLLAQRLVDMIRESKCVSP
;
A
#
# COMPACT_ATOMS: atom_id res chain seq x y z
N MET A 1 -17.65 -4.82 -10.27
CA MET A 1 -16.86 -5.35 -9.15
C MET A 1 -17.68 -6.27 -8.25
N VAL A 2 -18.67 -5.79 -7.49
CA VAL A 2 -19.41 -6.63 -6.51
C VAL A 2 -20.12 -7.86 -7.13
N ALA A 3 -20.48 -7.80 -8.42
CA ALA A 3 -21.11 -8.91 -9.13
C ALA A 3 -20.13 -9.91 -9.78
N SER A 4 -18.81 -9.64 -9.75
CA SER A 4 -17.83 -10.49 -10.43
C SER A 4 -17.59 -11.80 -9.68
N GLU A 5 -17.10 -12.81 -10.39
CA GLU A 5 -16.84 -14.13 -9.78
C GLU A 5 -15.71 -14.06 -8.77
N GLU A 6 -14.70 -13.23 -9.01
CA GLU A 6 -13.58 -13.00 -8.09
C GLU A 6 -14.06 -12.37 -6.76
N TRP A 7 -15.10 -11.54 -6.80
CA TRP A 7 -15.69 -10.96 -5.60
C TRP A 7 -16.48 -11.99 -4.78
N LYS A 8 -17.24 -12.86 -5.46
CA LYS A 8 -18.03 -13.92 -4.80
C LYS A 8 -17.17 -15.07 -4.30
N HIS A 9 -16.04 -15.31 -4.95
CA HIS A 9 -15.13 -16.43 -4.70
C HIS A 9 -13.71 -15.94 -4.39
N ALA A 10 -13.62 -14.96 -3.48
CA ALA A 10 -12.33 -14.39 -3.07
C ALA A 10 -11.39 -15.49 -2.56
N LEU A 11 -10.19 -15.53 -3.12
CA LEU A 11 -9.12 -16.42 -2.67
C LEU A 11 -8.64 -16.01 -1.28
N ARG A 12 -8.29 -16.99 -0.45
CA ARG A 12 -7.72 -16.75 0.87
C ARG A 12 -6.20 -16.69 0.75
N TRP A 13 -5.58 -15.60 1.18
CA TRP A 13 -4.12 -15.47 1.21
C TRP A 13 -3.43 -16.49 2.12
N SER A 14 -4.17 -17.11 3.05
CA SER A 14 -3.70 -18.19 3.92
C SER A 14 -3.96 -19.60 3.38
N ALA A 15 -4.56 -19.74 2.20
CA ALA A 15 -4.78 -21.05 1.60
C ALA A 15 -3.46 -21.71 1.21
N ALA A 16 -3.38 -23.03 1.37
CA ALA A 16 -2.24 -23.80 0.90
C ALA A 16 -2.08 -23.65 -0.63
N GLY A 17 -0.87 -23.32 -1.08
CA GLY A 17 -0.57 -23.11 -2.49
C GLY A 17 -0.98 -21.75 -3.06
N PHE A 18 -1.54 -20.85 -2.24
CA PHE A 18 -1.72 -19.45 -2.66
C PHE A 18 -0.36 -18.75 -2.74
N ASP A 19 -0.10 -18.09 -3.86
CA ASP A 19 1.09 -17.29 -4.09
C ASP A 19 0.71 -16.04 -4.91
N LEU A 20 1.38 -14.93 -4.64
CA LEU A 20 1.27 -13.72 -5.45
C LEU A 20 1.97 -13.86 -6.81
N ASP A 21 2.81 -14.89 -6.98
CA ASP A 21 3.58 -15.07 -8.21
C ASP A 21 2.73 -15.26 -9.47
N ALA A 22 1.50 -15.77 -9.30
CA ALA A 22 0.51 -15.91 -10.37
C ALA A 22 -0.08 -14.58 -10.88
N PHE A 23 0.25 -13.45 -10.25
CA PHE A 23 -0.34 -12.14 -10.56
C PHE A 23 0.70 -11.14 -11.08
N ASP A 24 0.34 -10.44 -12.16
CA ASP A 24 1.13 -9.32 -12.71
C ASP A 24 1.08 -8.06 -11.82
N ALA A 25 0.11 -7.98 -10.91
CA ALA A 25 -0.06 -6.80 -10.06
C ALA A 25 -0.60 -7.15 -8.68
N VAL A 26 -0.12 -6.42 -7.67
CA VAL A 26 -0.68 -6.44 -6.31
C VAL A 26 -1.12 -5.02 -5.95
N PHE A 27 -2.39 -4.85 -5.61
CA PHE A 27 -2.94 -3.57 -5.16
C PHE A 27 -3.42 -3.67 -3.72
N LEU A 28 -2.85 -2.85 -2.83
CA LEU A 28 -3.19 -2.79 -1.42
C LEU A 28 -4.09 -1.58 -1.15
N PRO A 29 -5.41 -1.79 -1.00
CA PRO A 29 -6.33 -0.72 -0.72
C PRO A 29 -6.10 -0.13 0.68
N GLY A 30 -6.57 1.10 0.86
CA GLY A 30 -6.65 1.71 2.18
C GLY A 30 -7.90 1.27 2.94
N GLY A 31 -8.22 2.04 3.97
CA GLY A 31 -9.36 1.79 4.85
C GLY A 31 -8.97 2.12 6.27
N GLN A 32 -9.84 2.83 6.99
CA GLN A 32 -9.60 3.27 8.37
C GLN A 32 -10.39 2.44 9.39
N GLU A 33 -11.16 1.46 8.92
CA GLU A 33 -11.96 0.59 9.76
C GLU A 33 -11.08 -0.51 10.40
N LYS A 34 -11.42 -0.93 11.62
CA LYS A 34 -10.57 -1.81 12.45
C LYS A 34 -10.32 -3.18 11.82
N THR A 35 -11.18 -3.67 10.92
CA THR A 35 -10.96 -4.96 10.23
C THR A 35 -9.76 -4.94 9.29
N ILE A 36 -9.25 -3.78 8.86
CA ILE A 36 -8.03 -3.72 8.03
C ILE A 36 -6.79 -4.23 8.79
N ARG A 37 -6.83 -4.27 10.13
CA ARG A 37 -5.76 -4.86 10.95
C ARG A 37 -5.44 -6.30 10.56
N GLN A 38 -6.44 -7.07 10.12
CA GLN A 38 -6.22 -8.45 9.68
C GLN A 38 -5.29 -8.53 8.46
N LEU A 39 -5.25 -7.48 7.63
CA LEU A 39 -4.36 -7.38 6.49
C LEU A 39 -3.02 -6.77 6.93
N ILE A 40 -3.07 -5.69 7.70
CA ILE A 40 -1.88 -4.98 8.16
C ILE A 40 -1.01 -5.90 9.00
N ASP A 41 -1.55 -6.55 10.04
CA ASP A 41 -0.77 -7.32 11.00
C ASP A 41 -0.55 -8.79 10.58
N SER A 42 -0.90 -9.18 9.35
CA SER A 42 -0.83 -10.58 8.90
C SER A 42 0.59 -10.98 8.50
N PRO A 43 1.25 -11.90 9.23
CA PRO A 43 2.58 -12.37 8.87
C PRO A 43 2.59 -13.16 7.55
N VAL A 44 1.47 -13.78 7.18
CA VAL A 44 1.32 -14.49 5.90
C VAL A 44 1.37 -13.49 4.75
N VAL A 45 0.64 -12.37 4.88
CA VAL A 45 0.63 -11.30 3.88
C VAL A 45 2.00 -10.64 3.78
N HIS A 46 2.66 -10.39 4.92
CA HIS A 46 4.02 -9.86 4.94
C HIS A 46 5.00 -10.74 4.19
N LYS A 47 4.93 -12.06 4.40
CA LYS A 47 5.78 -13.01 3.68
C LYS A 47 5.52 -12.97 2.17
N LEU A 48 4.26 -13.06 1.76
CA LEU A 48 3.88 -12.99 0.35
C LEU A 48 4.39 -11.70 -0.33
N LEU A 49 4.28 -10.56 0.36
CA LEU A 49 4.78 -9.28 -0.15
C LEU A 49 6.31 -9.22 -0.18
N ALA A 50 6.98 -9.79 0.82
CA ALA A 50 8.45 -9.87 0.85
C ALA A 50 9.01 -10.74 -0.29
N ASP A 51 8.28 -11.79 -0.68
CA ASP A 51 8.64 -12.67 -1.80
C ASP A 51 8.29 -12.02 -3.17
N TYR A 52 7.20 -11.26 -3.25
CA TYR A 52 6.72 -10.62 -4.49
C TYR A 52 7.45 -9.31 -4.84
N PHE A 53 7.65 -8.42 -3.86
CA PHE A 53 8.14 -7.06 -4.11
C PHE A 53 9.49 -6.99 -4.83
N PRO A 54 10.50 -7.83 -4.52
CA PRO A 54 11.77 -7.85 -5.25
C PRO A 54 11.62 -8.11 -6.76
N GLN A 55 10.57 -8.83 -7.16
CA GLN A 55 10.29 -9.13 -8.57
C GLN A 55 9.72 -7.94 -9.34
N THR A 56 9.42 -6.83 -8.67
CA THR A 56 8.96 -5.59 -9.30
C THR A 56 10.11 -4.66 -9.68
N ARG A 57 11.37 -5.04 -9.44
CA ARG A 57 12.54 -4.23 -9.82
C ARG A 57 12.59 -4.03 -11.34
N LYS A 58 12.66 -2.78 -11.79
CA LYS A 58 12.64 -2.43 -13.20
C LYS A 58 13.87 -2.97 -13.95
N PRO A 59 13.72 -3.45 -15.20
CA PRO A 59 12.45 -3.72 -15.88
C PRO A 59 11.80 -5.01 -15.36
N ALA A 60 10.49 -4.97 -15.05
CA ALA A 60 9.74 -6.13 -14.55
C ALA A 60 8.29 -6.13 -15.03
N GLY A 61 7.74 -7.30 -15.35
CA GLY A 61 6.31 -7.46 -15.69
C GLY A 61 5.36 -7.41 -14.49
N LYS A 62 5.89 -7.23 -13.27
CA LYS A 62 5.16 -7.21 -12.00
C LYS A 62 5.15 -5.82 -11.41
N ALA A 63 4.06 -5.46 -10.73
CA ALA A 63 3.91 -4.15 -10.12
C ALA A 63 3.15 -4.19 -8.77
N VAL A 64 3.45 -3.22 -7.90
CA VAL A 64 2.77 -3.03 -6.61
C VAL A 64 2.18 -1.63 -6.52
N GLY A 65 0.90 -1.54 -6.17
CA GLY A 65 0.21 -0.29 -5.85
C GLY A 65 -0.25 -0.30 -4.39
N ALA A 66 -0.10 0.79 -3.65
CA ALA A 66 -0.64 0.91 -2.30
C ALA A 66 -1.21 2.30 -2.01
N ILE A 67 -2.30 2.39 -1.27
CA ILE A 67 -2.95 3.68 -1.00
C ILE A 67 -3.33 3.84 0.46
N CYS A 68 -3.13 5.04 1.02
CA CYS A 68 -3.54 5.37 2.39
C CYS A 68 -2.93 4.36 3.40
N TYR A 69 -3.76 3.64 4.17
CA TYR A 69 -3.35 2.60 5.11
C TYR A 69 -2.75 1.34 4.44
N GLY A 70 -3.03 1.09 3.16
CA GLY A 70 -2.44 -0.04 2.42
C GLY A 70 -0.91 0.03 2.36
N VAL A 71 -0.34 1.24 2.42
CA VAL A 71 1.11 1.47 2.47
C VAL A 71 1.72 0.92 3.76
N LYS A 72 0.96 0.92 4.87
CA LYS A 72 1.42 0.38 6.16
C LYS A 72 1.65 -1.14 6.09
N VAL A 73 0.90 -1.86 5.26
CA VAL A 73 1.11 -3.29 5.03
C VAL A 73 2.50 -3.54 4.43
N LEU A 74 2.89 -2.75 3.43
CA LEU A 74 4.25 -2.81 2.85
C LEU A 74 5.31 -2.39 3.86
N ALA A 75 5.05 -1.34 4.65
CA ALA A 75 5.98 -0.88 5.68
C ALA A 75 6.30 -1.97 6.73
N GLN A 76 5.33 -2.83 7.05
CA GLN A 76 5.53 -3.92 8.00
C GLN A 76 6.12 -5.20 7.39
N ALA A 77 5.98 -5.40 6.07
CA ALA A 77 6.58 -6.53 5.37
C ALA A 77 8.12 -6.40 5.33
N LYS A 78 8.82 -7.42 5.84
CA LYS A 78 10.29 -7.41 5.96
C LYS A 78 10.94 -8.44 5.05
N GLY A 79 12.01 -8.03 4.39
CA GLY A 79 12.85 -8.90 3.58
C GLY A 79 13.78 -9.79 4.44
N PRO A 80 14.59 -10.65 3.79
CA PRO A 80 15.56 -11.52 4.46
C PRO A 80 16.61 -10.79 5.30
N ASP A 81 16.88 -9.52 4.98
CA ASP A 81 17.79 -8.64 5.71
C ASP A 81 17.17 -8.03 6.99
N GLY A 82 15.91 -8.36 7.28
CA GLY A 82 15.15 -7.87 8.43
C GLY A 82 14.66 -6.42 8.28
N ARG A 83 14.91 -5.77 7.14
CA ARG A 83 14.44 -4.41 6.83
C ARG A 83 13.09 -4.47 6.13
N SER A 84 12.32 -3.39 6.26
CA SER A 84 11.08 -3.24 5.50
C SER A 84 11.37 -3.28 4.00
N ILE A 85 10.46 -3.83 3.20
CA ILE A 85 10.55 -3.72 1.73
C ILE A 85 10.50 -2.27 1.24
N LEU A 86 9.98 -1.34 2.04
CA LEU A 86 10.03 0.11 1.76
C LEU A 86 11.37 0.76 2.15
N TYR A 87 12.30 0.02 2.73
CA TYR A 87 13.62 0.56 3.07
C TYR A 87 14.35 1.00 1.79
N GLY A 88 14.72 2.28 1.71
CA GLY A 88 15.32 2.86 0.51
C GLY A 88 14.36 3.10 -0.66
N ARG A 89 13.04 2.95 -0.46
CA ARG A 89 12.02 3.19 -1.50
C ARG A 89 11.38 4.55 -1.35
N THR A 90 11.06 5.18 -2.47
CA THR A 90 10.29 6.43 -2.48
C THR A 90 8.79 6.11 -2.41
N THR A 91 8.06 6.75 -1.50
CA THR A 91 6.65 6.45 -1.24
C THR A 91 5.87 7.68 -0.81
N THR A 92 4.54 7.60 -0.84
CA THR A 92 3.62 8.46 -0.09
C THR A 92 2.68 7.61 0.76
N THR A 93 1.97 8.22 1.69
CA THR A 93 0.93 7.59 2.49
C THR A 93 -0.07 8.65 2.96
N LEU A 94 -1.09 8.27 3.73
CA LEU A 94 -2.05 9.21 4.31
C LEU A 94 -1.32 10.21 5.22
N PRO A 95 -1.37 11.52 4.92
CA PRO A 95 -0.74 12.52 5.77
C PRO A 95 -1.36 12.51 7.17
N ALA A 96 -0.53 12.61 8.21
CA ALA A 96 -0.98 12.59 9.60
C ALA A 96 -1.99 13.70 9.91
N VAL A 97 -1.87 14.85 9.23
CA VAL A 97 -2.82 15.96 9.34
C VAL A 97 -4.22 15.57 8.86
N PHE A 98 -4.32 14.81 7.76
CA PHE A 98 -5.60 14.33 7.23
C PHE A 98 -6.17 13.22 8.09
N GLU A 99 -5.34 12.33 8.61
CA GLU A 99 -5.77 11.30 9.57
C GLU A 99 -6.35 11.93 10.84
N LYS A 100 -5.66 12.92 11.42
CA LYS A 100 -6.13 13.64 12.60
C LYS A 100 -7.40 14.43 12.33
N ALA A 101 -7.48 15.12 11.20
CA ALA A 101 -8.68 15.88 10.83
C ALA A 101 -9.90 14.96 10.68
N ALA A 102 -9.75 13.83 9.97
CA ALA A 102 -10.82 12.84 9.83
C ALA A 102 -11.26 12.29 11.19
N PHE A 103 -10.31 11.94 12.06
CA PHE A 103 -10.61 11.50 13.42
C PHE A 103 -11.38 12.56 14.21
N TRP A 104 -10.89 13.80 14.30
CA TRP A 104 -11.54 14.86 15.09
C TRP A 104 -12.95 15.19 14.60
N VAL A 105 -13.18 15.18 13.27
CA VAL A 105 -14.50 15.45 12.69
C VAL A 105 -15.50 14.33 13.02
N THR A 106 -15.05 13.09 13.06
CA THR A 106 -15.92 11.92 13.18
C THR A 106 -16.03 11.42 14.61
N TRP A 107 -15.09 11.78 15.49
CA TRP A 107 -15.03 11.35 16.88
C TRP A 107 -16.31 11.59 17.68
N PRO A 108 -17.02 12.74 17.56
CA PRO A 108 -18.27 12.96 18.30
C PRO A 108 -19.38 11.95 17.98
N PHE A 109 -19.34 11.34 16.79
CA PHE A 109 -20.39 10.43 16.30
C PHE A 109 -19.94 8.97 16.29
N MET A 110 -18.64 8.72 16.08
CA MET A 110 -18.09 7.41 15.79
C MET A 110 -16.96 7.02 16.75
N GLY A 111 -16.66 7.87 17.75
CA GLY A 111 -15.63 7.60 18.75
C GLY A 111 -14.26 7.36 18.12
N ASP A 112 -13.63 6.23 18.47
CA ASP A 112 -12.31 5.84 17.96
C ASP A 112 -12.34 5.03 16.65
N TYR A 113 -13.50 4.93 16.00
CA TYR A 113 -13.72 4.08 14.82
C TYR A 113 -12.71 4.29 13.69
N PHE A 114 -12.31 5.55 13.45
CA PHE A 114 -11.38 5.93 12.37
C PHE A 114 -9.90 5.73 12.70
N LYS A 115 -9.57 5.42 13.96
CA LYS A 115 -8.21 5.15 14.37
C LYS A 115 -7.99 3.65 14.38
N VAL A 116 -7.28 3.16 13.35
CA VAL A 116 -7.05 1.72 13.19
C VAL A 116 -6.49 1.12 14.44
N TYR A 117 -5.54 1.73 15.17
CA TYR A 117 -4.99 1.20 16.43
C TYR A 117 -5.51 1.91 17.70
N GLY A 118 -6.67 2.57 17.63
CA GLY A 118 -7.23 3.38 18.72
C GLY A 118 -6.59 4.77 18.82
N ALA A 119 -7.16 5.63 19.67
CA ALA A 119 -6.79 7.05 19.76
C ALA A 119 -5.31 7.32 20.14
N SER A 120 -4.68 6.39 20.86
CA SER A 120 -3.25 6.43 21.20
C SER A 120 -2.35 5.74 20.17
N GLY A 121 -2.94 5.22 19.09
CA GLY A 121 -2.21 4.57 18.00
C GLY A 121 -1.41 5.58 17.19
N GLU A 122 -0.22 5.16 16.77
CA GLU A 122 0.63 5.95 15.89
C GLU A 122 -0.05 6.21 14.53
N ASP A 123 0.09 7.44 14.03
CA ASP A 123 -0.36 7.85 12.70
C ASP A 123 0.36 7.03 11.61
N VAL A 124 -0.31 6.74 10.49
CA VAL A 124 0.27 5.91 9.42
C VAL A 124 1.57 6.50 8.90
N GLU A 125 1.60 7.81 8.70
CA GLU A 125 2.78 8.54 8.25
C GLU A 125 4.00 8.26 9.13
N ALA A 126 3.83 8.37 10.46
CA ALA A 126 4.92 8.12 11.40
C ALA A 126 5.38 6.66 11.39
N SER A 127 4.46 5.70 11.28
CA SER A 127 4.81 4.28 11.13
C SER A 127 5.60 4.00 9.84
N VAL A 128 5.26 4.66 8.73
CA VAL A 128 5.96 4.49 7.45
C VAL A 128 7.35 5.15 7.50
N VAL A 129 7.46 6.39 8.00
CA VAL A 129 8.74 7.12 8.05
C VAL A 129 9.82 6.35 8.82
N LYS A 130 9.46 5.66 9.91
CA LYS A 130 10.39 4.87 10.74
C LYS A 130 11.10 3.75 10.01
N VAL A 131 10.50 3.21 8.94
CA VAL A 131 11.06 2.07 8.22
C VAL A 131 11.81 2.46 6.95
N LEU A 132 11.74 3.73 6.55
CA LEU A 132 12.49 4.25 5.41
C LEU A 132 13.96 4.43 5.79
N SER A 133 14.84 4.47 4.78
CA SER A 133 16.26 4.76 4.98
C SER A 133 16.51 6.24 5.28
N ASP A 134 15.66 7.11 4.74
CA ASP A 134 15.70 8.57 4.90
C ASP A 134 14.24 9.08 4.91
N PRO A 135 13.83 9.92 5.88
CA PRO A 135 12.52 10.58 5.86
C PRO A 135 12.19 11.29 4.54
N ALA A 136 13.19 11.78 3.79
CA ALA A 136 13.01 12.43 2.49
C ALA A 136 12.48 11.49 1.40
N CYS A 137 12.54 10.17 1.61
CA CYS A 137 11.91 9.18 0.75
C CYS A 137 10.38 9.21 0.85
N LEU A 138 9.82 9.76 1.93
CA LEU A 138 8.38 10.05 2.01
C LEU A 138 8.10 11.37 1.27
N LYS A 139 7.33 11.30 0.19
CA LYS A 139 6.80 12.50 -0.48
C LYS A 139 5.38 12.76 0.01
N SER A 140 5.12 14.01 0.38
CA SER A 140 3.80 14.45 0.85
C SER A 140 3.34 15.65 0.03
N SER A 141 2.03 15.76 -0.12
CA SER A 141 1.38 16.90 -0.78
C SER A 141 0.05 17.15 -0.10
N TRP A 142 -0.33 18.42 0.02
CA TRP A 142 -1.63 18.84 0.55
C TRP A 142 -2.55 19.37 -0.55
N ALA A 143 -2.11 19.27 -1.82
CA ALA A 143 -2.92 19.67 -2.95
C ALA A 143 -4.15 18.76 -3.07
N LEU A 144 -5.28 19.36 -3.47
CA LEU A 144 -6.53 18.66 -3.75
C LEU A 144 -6.45 17.81 -5.03
N ALA A 145 -5.52 18.14 -5.93
CA ALA A 145 -5.28 17.35 -7.13
C ALA A 145 -4.74 15.96 -6.77
N PRO A 146 -5.02 14.93 -7.60
CA PRO A 146 -4.45 13.61 -7.43
C PRO A 146 -2.91 13.65 -7.36
N PHE A 147 -2.35 12.91 -6.42
CA PHE A 147 -0.91 12.83 -6.18
C PHE A 147 -0.50 11.38 -5.99
N VAL A 148 0.32 10.90 -6.92
CA VAL A 148 0.87 9.55 -6.91
C VAL A 148 2.38 9.65 -6.92
N VAL A 149 3.02 8.78 -6.15
CA VAL A 149 4.48 8.69 -6.05
C VAL A 149 4.90 7.33 -6.56
N GLU A 150 5.80 7.35 -7.53
CA GLU A 150 6.38 6.15 -8.14
C GLU A 150 7.83 6.01 -7.68
N ASP A 151 8.25 4.78 -7.39
CA ASP A 151 9.64 4.48 -7.09
C ASP A 151 10.48 4.47 -8.39
N PRO A 152 11.69 5.04 -8.38
CA PRO A 152 12.54 5.06 -9.58
C PRO A 152 13.03 3.67 -9.98
N ASP A 153 13.29 2.78 -9.02
CA ASP A 153 13.96 1.49 -9.26
C ASP A 153 12.98 0.31 -9.37
N PHE A 154 11.79 0.44 -8.77
CA PHE A 154 10.77 -0.59 -8.73
C PHE A 154 9.47 -0.11 -9.40
N ASN A 155 8.71 -1.04 -9.98
CA ASN A 155 7.33 -0.83 -10.41
C ASN A 155 6.41 -0.75 -9.18
N TYR A 156 6.68 0.22 -8.33
CA TYR A 156 5.94 0.51 -7.12
C TYR A 156 5.35 1.92 -7.21
N ALA A 157 4.05 2.03 -6.96
CA ALA A 157 3.35 3.31 -6.89
C ALA A 157 2.51 3.41 -5.61
N SER A 158 2.40 4.63 -5.08
CA SER A 158 1.60 4.89 -3.87
C SER A 158 0.77 6.18 -3.96
N GLY A 159 -0.34 6.21 -3.21
CA GLY A 159 -1.24 7.35 -3.10
C GLY A 159 -1.62 7.67 -1.65
N ARG A 160 -2.07 8.90 -1.38
CA ARG A 160 -2.36 9.40 -0.03
C ARG A 160 -3.75 9.01 0.46
N HIS A 161 -4.76 9.21 -0.38
CA HIS A 161 -6.17 9.15 0.00
C HIS A 161 -7.07 8.77 -1.19
N PRO A 162 -8.38 8.50 -1.02
CA PRO A 162 -9.24 8.01 -2.10
C PRO A 162 -9.22 8.84 -3.41
N GLY A 163 -9.04 10.16 -3.32
CA GLY A 163 -8.89 11.03 -4.50
C GLY A 163 -7.70 10.70 -5.42
N ASP A 164 -6.70 9.96 -4.93
CA ASP A 164 -5.53 9.55 -5.73
C ASP A 164 -5.77 8.21 -6.45
N ALA A 165 -6.86 7.49 -6.14
CA ALA A 165 -7.05 6.10 -6.57
C ALA A 165 -7.13 5.92 -8.08
N GLN A 166 -7.78 6.84 -8.80
CA GLN A 166 -7.91 6.76 -10.26
C GLN A 166 -6.55 6.92 -10.95
N LEU A 167 -5.77 7.94 -10.53
CA LEU A 167 -4.43 8.15 -11.07
C LEU A 167 -3.51 6.98 -10.71
N LEU A 168 -3.59 6.48 -9.48
CA LEU A 168 -2.77 5.35 -9.03
C LEU A 168 -3.05 4.08 -9.84
N ALA A 169 -4.32 3.77 -10.10
CA ALA A 169 -4.70 2.63 -10.92
C ALA A 169 -4.18 2.77 -12.36
N GLN A 170 -4.25 3.99 -12.94
CA GLN A 170 -3.71 4.26 -14.27
C GLN A 170 -2.19 4.02 -14.32
N ARG A 171 -1.44 4.56 -13.36
CA ARG A 171 0.02 4.36 -13.28
C ARG A 171 0.41 2.90 -13.10
N LEU A 172 -0.34 2.15 -12.31
CA LEU A 172 -0.08 0.72 -12.13
C LEU A 172 -0.27 -0.06 -13.44
N VAL A 173 -1.31 0.26 -14.22
CA VAL A 173 -1.54 -0.35 -15.54
C VAL A 173 -0.42 0.02 -16.52
N ASP A 174 0.04 1.27 -16.51
CA ASP A 174 1.11 1.74 -17.39
C ASP A 174 2.43 1.01 -17.09
N MET A 175 2.80 0.85 -15.81
CA MET A 175 4.00 0.08 -15.39
C MET A 175 4.02 -1.36 -15.92
N ILE A 176 2.87 -2.03 -15.94
CA ILE A 176 2.73 -3.42 -16.43
C ILE A 176 2.78 -3.47 -17.97
N ARG A 177 2.27 -2.44 -18.65
CA ARG A 177 2.30 -2.39 -20.13
C ARG A 177 3.68 -2.07 -20.66
N GLU A 178 4.36 -1.09 -20.07
CA GLU A 178 5.70 -0.68 -20.48
C GLU A 178 6.70 -1.83 -20.38
N SER A 179 6.59 -2.66 -19.35
CA SER A 179 7.43 -3.84 -19.18
C SER A 179 7.15 -4.96 -20.19
N LYS A 180 5.90 -5.13 -20.64
CA LYS A 180 5.55 -6.07 -21.72
C LYS A 180 6.07 -5.60 -23.09
N CYS A 181 6.18 -4.30 -23.32
CA CYS A 181 6.73 -3.75 -24.57
C CYS A 181 8.28 -3.79 -24.64
N VAL A 182 8.97 -3.96 -23.51
CA VAL A 182 10.44 -4.04 -23.42
C VAL A 182 10.95 -5.49 -23.53
N SER A 183 10.05 -6.47 -23.55
CA SER A 183 10.39 -7.89 -23.73
C SER A 183 10.63 -8.19 -25.22
N PRO A 184 11.83 -8.63 -25.65
CA PRO A 184 12.08 -9.07 -27.03
C PRO A 184 11.40 -10.40 -27.38
#